data_AF-C6PRP8-F1
#
_entry.id   AF-C6PRP8-F1
#
_cell.length_a   1.000
_cell.length_b   1.000
_cell.length_c   1.000
_cell.angle_alpha   90.00
_cell.angle_beta   90.00
_cell.angle_gamma   90.00
#
_symmetry.space_group_name_H-M   'P 1'
#
loop_
_entity.id
_entity.type
_entity.pdbx_description
1 polymer ?
#
loop_
_entity_poly.entity_id
_entity_poly.type
_entity_poly.pdbx_seq_one_letter_code
_entity_poly.pdbx_strand_id
1 'polypeptide(L)' 'MYSKDCHKNIVKEYKIGNTTIKICDEAYKDKTSEDISKILERVTLIGWKCIRSARTLGKDI' A
#
# COMPACT_ATOMS: atom_id res chain seq x y z
N MET A 1 22.77 1.92 21.60
CA MET A 1 22.27 0.63 21.08
C MET A 1 20.77 0.78 20.87
N TYR A 2 20.34 1.18 19.67
CA TYR A 2 18.91 1.33 19.38
C TYR A 2 18.39 -0.01 18.84
N SER A 3 17.76 -0.80 19.71
CA SER A 3 16.80 -1.82 19.27
C SER A 3 15.60 -1.07 18.71
N LYS A 4 15.61 -0.78 17.41
CA LYS A 4 14.40 -0.39 16.68
C LYS A 4 13.60 -1.66 16.47
N ASP A 5 12.80 -2.03 17.46
CA ASP A 5 11.71 -2.98 17.27
C ASP A 5 10.88 -2.52 16.06
N CYS A 6 10.82 -3.35 15.01
CA CYS A 6 9.89 -3.17 13.89
C CYS A 6 8.48 -3.37 14.45
N HIS A 7 7.94 -2.34 15.08
CA HIS A 7 6.63 -2.34 15.67
C HIS A 7 5.58 -2.40 14.55
N LYS A 8 5.09 -3.63 14.32
CA LYS A 8 3.66 -4.04 14.33
C LYS A 8 3.05 -4.67 13.09
N ASN A 9 3.74 -4.91 11.98
CA ASN A 9 3.13 -5.71 10.91
C ASN A 9 4.14 -6.48 10.04
N ILE A 10 4.84 -7.45 10.65
CA ILE A 10 5.74 -8.34 9.92
C ILE A 10 4.88 -9.25 9.03
N VAL A 11 4.95 -9.05 7.72
CA VAL A 11 4.23 -9.87 6.73
C VAL A 11 5.05 -11.08 6.30
N LYS A 12 6.38 -11.02 6.41
CA LYS A 12 7.27 -12.16 6.17
C LYS A 12 8.53 -12.08 7.02
N GLU A 13 9.03 -13.25 7.42
CA GLU A 13 10.32 -13.40 8.08
C GLU A 13 11.17 -14.42 7.32
N TYR A 14 12.46 -14.12 7.16
CA TYR A 14 13.45 -14.98 6.50
C TYR A 14 14.68 -15.14 7.39
N LYS A 15 15.34 -16.29 7.29
CA LYS A 15 16.59 -16.57 8.00
C LYS A 15 17.67 -16.98 7.00
N ILE A 16 18.80 -16.27 7.04
CA ILE A 16 19.99 -16.58 6.23
C ILE A 16 21.16 -16.74 7.20
N GLY A 17 21.55 -17.98 7.46
CA GLY A 17 22.54 -18.31 8.51
C GLY A 17 22.09 -17.79 9.88
N ASN A 18 22.90 -16.92 10.47
CA ASN A 18 22.60 -16.24 11.74
C ASN A 18 21.85 -14.92 11.58
N THR A 19 21.53 -14.50 10.36
CA THR A 19 20.82 -13.24 10.09
C THR A 19 19.32 -13.48 9.95
N THR A 20 18.51 -12.66 10.62
CA THR A 20 17.05 -12.64 10.49
C THR A 20 16.62 -11.38 9.75
N ILE A 21 15.84 -11.55 8.68
CA ILE A 21 15.25 -10.47 7.88
C ILE A 21 13.75 -10.46 8.13
N LYS A 22 13.20 -9.31 8.49
CA LYS A 22 11.76 -9.10 8.70
C LYS A 22 11.24 -8.10 7.67
N ILE A 23 10.25 -8.51 6.87
CA ILE A 23 9.51 -7.64 5.96
C ILE A 23 8.28 -7.14 6.71
N CYS A 24 8.19 -5.83 6.90
CA CYS A 24 7.06 -5.18 7.56
C CYS A 24 6.20 -4.46 6.49
N ASP A 25 4.87 -4.60 6.52
CA ASP A 25 3.93 -3.84 5.66
C ASP A 25 3.20 -2.79 6.50
N GLU A 26 3.56 -1.54 6.28
CA GLU A 26 2.98 -0.39 6.99
C GLU A 26 2.07 0.47 6.09
N ALA A 27 1.64 -0.04 4.93
CA ALA A 27 0.89 0.73 3.93
C ALA A 27 -0.37 1.44 4.48
N TYR A 28 -0.94 0.93 5.57
CA TYR A 28 -2.09 1.51 6.27
C TYR A 28 -1.88 1.61 7.79
N LYS A 29 -0.63 1.76 8.24
CA LYS A 29 -0.32 1.93 9.66
C LYS A 29 -1.06 3.16 10.21
N ASP A 30 -1.74 2.97 11.34
CA ASP A 30 -2.59 3.96 12.01
C ASP A 30 -3.81 4.45 11.20
N LYS A 31 -4.28 3.68 10.20
CA LYS A 31 -5.52 3.95 9.47
C LYS A 31 -6.62 2.99 9.87
N THR A 32 -7.84 3.52 10.02
CA THR A 32 -9.03 2.67 10.21
C THR A 32 -9.51 2.11 8.86
N SER A 33 -10.38 1.11 8.90
CA SER A 33 -11.01 0.55 7.70
C SER A 33 -11.76 1.61 6.88
N GLU A 34 -12.39 2.60 7.55
CA GLU A 34 -13.07 3.70 6.90
C GLU A 34 -12.09 4.63 6.17
N ASP A 35 -10.94 4.94 6.78
CA ASP A 35 -9.90 5.76 6.16
C ASP A 35 -9.33 5.07 4.92
N ILE A 36 -9.04 3.78 5.01
CA ILE A 36 -8.59 2.96 3.87
C ILE A 36 -9.64 2.99 2.76
N SER A 37 -10.92 2.83 3.11
CA SER A 37 -12.02 2.83 2.13
C SER A 37 -12.13 4.18 1.40
N LYS A 38 -12.01 5.30 2.12
CA LYS A 38 -12.02 6.65 1.53
C LYS A 38 -10.84 6.87 0.58
N ILE A 39 -9.65 6.37 0.94
CA ILE A 39 -8.46 6.45 0.09
C ILE A 39 -8.70 5.69 -1.22
N LEU A 40 -9.20 4.45 -1.13
CA LEU A 40 -9.48 3.61 -2.29
C LEU A 40 -10.58 4.21 -3.19
N GLU A 41 -11.63 4.78 -2.60
CA GLU A 41 -12.69 5.48 -3.33
C GLU A 41 -12.11 6.67 -4.11
N ARG A 42 -11.26 7.49 -3.46
CA ARG A 42 -10.62 8.63 -4.11
C ARG A 42 -9.73 8.21 -5.29
N VAL A 43 -8.92 7.18 -5.12
CA VAL A 43 -8.07 6.63 -6.18
C VAL A 43 -8.93 6.14 -7.35
N THR A 44 -10.01 5.41 -7.06
CA THR A 44 -10.96 4.91 -8.06
C THR A 44 -11.59 6.05 -8.86
N LEU A 45 -12.05 7.11 -8.19
CA LEU A 45 -12.62 8.28 -8.86
C LEU A 45 -11.62 8.97 -9.80
N ILE A 46 -10.35 9.09 -9.38
CA ILE A 46 -9.29 9.68 -10.21
C ILE A 46 -9.03 8.77 -11.43
N GLY A 47 -8.88 7.46 -11.22
CA GLY A 47 -8.68 6.50 -12.31
C GLY A 47 -9.80 6.57 -13.35
N TRP A 48 -11.06 6.60 -12.92
CA TRP A 48 -12.21 6.73 -13.83
C TRP A 48 -12.26 8.07 -14.57
N LYS A 49 -11.78 9.16 -13.97
CA LYS A 49 -11.64 10.44 -14.69
C LYS A 49 -10.61 10.31 -15.81
N CYS A 50 -9.46 9.68 -15.54
CA CYS A 50 -8.42 9.44 -16.54
C CYS A 50 -8.91 8.52 -17.67
N ILE A 51 -9.59 7.41 -17.34
CA ILE A 51 -10.16 6.48 -18.33
C ILE A 51 -11.17 7.21 -19.22
N ARG A 52 -12.11 7.95 -18.64
CA ARG A 52 -13.09 8.73 -19.42
C ARG A 52 -12.41 9.73 -20.34
N SER A 53 -11.42 10.46 -19.82
CA SER A 53 -10.65 11.42 -20.61
C SER A 53 -9.87 10.75 -21.75
N ALA A 54 -9.30 9.56 -21.53
CA ALA A 54 -8.57 8.84 -22.56
C ALA A 54 -9.52 8.32 -23.66
N ARG A 55 -10.71 7.83 -23.29
CA ARG A 55 -11.76 7.44 -24.24
C ARG A 55 -12.28 8.62 -25.06
N THR A 56 -12.48 9.79 -24.44
CA THR A 56 -12.86 11.00 -25.19
C THR A 56 -11.79 11.45 -26.18
N LEU A 57 -10.52 11.11 -25.93
CA LEU A 57 -9.40 11.38 -26.82
C LEU A 57 -9.20 10.26 -27.87
N GLY A 58 -10.10 9.28 -27.95
CA GLY A 58 -10.05 8.19 -28.92
C GLY A 58 -8.95 7.15 -28.65
N LYS A 59 -8.37 7.11 -27.45
CA LYS A 59 -7.41 6.07 -27.06
C LYS A 59 -8.15 4.79 -26.68
N ASP A 60 -7.71 3.67 -27.25
CA ASP A 60 -8.21 2.34 -26.91
C ASP A 60 -7.53 1.85 -25.61
N ILE A 61 -8.30 1.86 -24.52
CA ILE A 61 -7.92 1.54 -23.14
C ILE A 61 -9.08 0.92 -22.36
#